data_AF-A0AB74UN79-F1
#
_entry.id   AF-A0AB74UN79-F1
#
_cell.length_a   1.000
_cell.length_b   1.000
_cell.length_c   1.000
_cell.angle_alpha   90.00
_cell.angle_beta   90.00
_cell.angle_gamma   90.00
#
_symmetry.space_group_name_H-M   'P 1'
#
loop_
_entity.id
_entity.type
_entity.pdbx_description
1 polymer ?
#
loop_
_entity_poly.entity_id
_entity_poly.type
_entity_poly.pdbx_seq_one_letter_code
_entity_poly.pdbx_strand_id
1 'polypeptide(L)'
;MLPFLLTSALAATVGAHASPSSRQIVPTSYEAGHFYAVGTTTEGKTLQLLVDSGGTGGSGFYVIDPATVSRLGLQTSRCVLGAETLEVVTTIPFAPGKGWPKSVDTPCDATALVVSGIGKVTGKDGIIGAGYMPRHIWTFDYPARQLWIESADWKPDAGMHRVALGYQRNSAGGWGTGFARLRVQVAGQPLDLLLDTGATGKPS
;
A
#
# COMPACT_ATOMS: atom_id res chain seq x y z
N MET A 1 -23.21 62.27 -33.09
CA MET A 1 -22.87 60.83 -33.08
C MET A 1 -21.55 60.65 -32.37
N LEU A 2 -21.56 60.14 -31.13
CA LEU A 2 -20.77 59.00 -30.61
C LEU A 2 -20.86 59.02 -29.07
N PRO A 3 -21.41 57.99 -28.41
CA PRO A 3 -21.27 57.83 -26.97
C PRO A 3 -20.02 56.98 -26.66
N PHE A 4 -19.20 57.44 -25.70
CA PHE A 4 -18.14 56.64 -25.11
C PHE A 4 -18.74 55.73 -24.04
N LEU A 5 -18.70 54.41 -24.27
CA LEU A 5 -19.00 53.39 -23.27
C LEU A 5 -17.68 52.95 -22.62
N LEU A 6 -17.44 53.35 -21.36
CA LEU A 6 -16.42 52.73 -20.53
C LEU A 6 -16.95 51.38 -20.04
N THR A 7 -16.30 50.29 -20.47
CA THR A 7 -16.56 48.94 -19.97
C THR A 7 -15.59 48.63 -18.84
N SER A 8 -16.09 48.53 -17.61
CA SER A 8 -15.33 48.02 -16.47
C SER A 8 -15.19 46.50 -16.57
N ALA A 9 -13.96 46.01 -16.77
CA ALA A 9 -13.67 44.59 -16.72
C ALA A 9 -13.49 44.12 -15.27
N LEU A 10 -14.40 43.27 -14.80
CA LEU A 10 -14.33 42.59 -13.51
C LEU A 10 -13.36 41.41 -13.65
N ALA A 11 -12.15 41.52 -13.08
CA ALA A 11 -11.19 40.42 -13.06
C ALA A 11 -11.64 39.37 -12.04
N ALA A 12 -12.17 38.24 -12.52
CA ALA A 12 -12.44 37.07 -11.70
C ALA A 12 -11.13 36.37 -11.36
N THR A 13 -10.75 36.35 -10.08
CA THR A 13 -9.68 35.50 -9.57
C THR A 13 -10.18 34.05 -9.56
N VAL A 14 -9.76 33.28 -10.57
CA VAL A 14 -9.96 31.83 -10.59
C VAL A 14 -9.15 31.25 -9.43
N GLY A 15 -9.85 30.80 -8.39
CA GLY A 15 -9.27 30.09 -7.26
C GLY A 15 -8.53 28.85 -7.76
N ALA A 16 -7.33 28.63 -7.22
CA ALA A 16 -6.51 27.47 -7.49
C ALA A 16 -7.33 26.19 -7.28
N HIS A 17 -7.59 25.46 -8.36
CA HIS A 17 -8.10 24.10 -8.29
C HIS A 17 -7.06 23.26 -7.54
N ALA A 18 -7.46 22.72 -6.38
CA ALA A 18 -6.72 21.65 -5.74
C ALA A 18 -6.49 20.55 -6.79
N SER A 19 -5.22 20.25 -7.08
CA SER A 19 -4.91 19.17 -8.02
C SER A 19 -5.55 17.89 -7.48
N PRO A 20 -6.37 17.16 -8.26
CA PRO A 20 -6.82 15.84 -7.85
C PRO A 20 -5.58 15.03 -7.53
N SER A 21 -5.55 14.36 -6.37
CA SER A 21 -4.43 13.49 -6.00
C SER A 21 -4.30 12.45 -7.09
N SER A 22 -3.32 12.61 -7.99
CA SER A 22 -3.12 11.67 -9.09
C SER A 22 -2.68 10.32 -8.54
N ARG A 23 -3.14 9.22 -9.12
CA ARG A 23 -2.64 7.88 -8.78
C ARG A 23 -1.10 7.84 -8.80
N GLN A 24 -0.52 7.09 -7.88
CA GLN A 24 0.93 6.95 -7.75
C GLN A 24 1.38 5.59 -8.29
N ILE A 25 2.35 5.60 -9.21
CA ILE A 25 3.05 4.38 -9.58
C ILE A 25 3.93 3.93 -8.42
N VAL A 26 3.82 2.66 -8.04
CA VAL A 26 4.76 2.03 -7.11
C VAL A 26 5.90 1.44 -7.95
N PRO A 27 7.16 1.87 -7.76
CA PRO A 27 8.29 1.25 -8.42
C PRO A 27 8.28 -0.25 -8.15
N THR A 28 8.34 -1.07 -9.20
CA THR A 28 7.97 -2.48 -9.12
C THR A 28 8.95 -3.36 -9.89
N SER A 29 9.24 -4.53 -9.32
CA SER A 29 9.74 -5.70 -10.05
C SER A 29 8.65 -6.75 -10.10
N TYR A 30 8.51 -7.45 -11.23
CA TYR A 30 7.57 -8.55 -11.40
C TYR A 30 8.34 -9.83 -11.73
N GLU A 31 8.39 -10.76 -10.78
CA GLU A 31 9.19 -11.98 -10.88
C GLU A 31 8.29 -13.20 -10.58
N ALA A 32 8.26 -14.17 -11.49
CA ALA A 32 7.55 -15.45 -11.30
C ALA A 32 6.08 -15.32 -10.83
N GLY A 33 5.34 -14.32 -11.33
CA GLY A 33 3.94 -14.11 -10.95
C GLY A 33 3.72 -13.14 -9.78
N HIS A 34 4.79 -12.71 -9.11
CA HIS A 34 4.70 -11.88 -7.90
C HIS A 34 5.11 -10.44 -8.17
N PHE A 35 4.40 -9.54 -7.51
CA PHE A 35 4.75 -8.12 -7.45
C PHE A 35 5.66 -7.86 -6.24
N TYR A 36 6.77 -7.18 -6.50
CA TYR A 36 7.65 -6.65 -5.47
C TYR A 36 7.72 -5.13 -5.59
N ALA A 37 7.42 -4.42 -4.51
CA ALA A 37 7.65 -2.98 -4.44
C ALA A 37 9.14 -2.72 -4.22
N VAL A 38 9.75 -1.90 -5.08
CA VAL A 38 11.20 -1.65 -5.13
C VAL A 38 11.51 -0.18 -4.84
N GLY A 39 11.68 0.14 -3.56
CA GLY A 39 12.03 1.49 -3.13
C GLY A 39 13.52 1.79 -3.30
N THR A 40 13.89 3.01 -3.64
CA THR A 40 15.27 3.51 -3.62
C THR A 40 15.39 4.66 -2.64
N THR A 41 16.29 4.55 -1.66
CA THR A 41 16.55 5.62 -0.69
C THR A 41 17.25 6.82 -1.33
N THR A 42 17.27 7.96 -0.65
CA THR A 42 18.05 9.14 -1.04
C THR A 42 19.55 8.86 -1.14
N GLU A 43 20.05 7.82 -0.46
CA GLU A 43 21.43 7.32 -0.54
C GLU A 43 21.64 6.30 -1.67
N GLY A 44 20.62 6.02 -2.48
CA GLY A 44 20.70 5.06 -3.59
C GLY A 44 20.59 3.59 -3.19
N LYS A 45 20.30 3.28 -1.92
CA LYS A 45 20.12 1.89 -1.46
C LYS A 45 18.72 1.38 -1.80
N THR A 46 18.60 0.11 -2.14
CA THR A 46 17.32 -0.51 -2.55
C THR A 46 16.64 -1.25 -1.40
N LEU A 47 15.32 -1.11 -1.32
CA LEU A 47 14.40 -1.90 -0.49
C LEU A 47 13.46 -2.67 -1.41
N GLN A 48 13.37 -3.99 -1.28
CA GLN A 48 12.44 -4.81 -2.06
C GLN A 48 11.48 -5.56 -1.14
N LEU A 49 10.19 -5.24 -1.20
CA LEU A 49 9.14 -5.88 -0.40
C LEU A 49 8.21 -6.69 -1.29
N LEU A 50 7.90 -7.93 -0.87
CA LEU A 50 6.82 -8.70 -1.51
C LEU A 50 5.48 -7.98 -1.26
N VAL A 51 4.65 -7.85 -2.29
CA VAL A 51 3.31 -7.27 -2.15
C VAL A 51 2.29 -8.40 -2.08
N ASP A 52 1.77 -8.62 -0.88
CA ASP A 52 1.03 -9.84 -0.53
C ASP A 52 -0.16 -9.52 0.36
N SER A 53 -1.37 -9.54 -0.20
CA SER A 53 -2.62 -9.32 0.54
C SER A 53 -2.94 -10.41 1.58
N GLY A 54 -2.33 -11.59 1.47
CA GLY A 54 -2.32 -12.64 2.49
C GLY A 54 -1.17 -12.51 3.50
N GLY A 55 -0.29 -11.53 3.29
CA GLY A 55 0.93 -11.27 4.04
C GLY A 55 0.73 -10.55 5.37
N THR A 56 1.73 -10.63 6.24
CA THR A 56 1.69 -10.08 7.60
C THR A 56 1.71 -8.55 7.68
N GLY A 57 1.55 -8.03 8.89
CA GLY A 57 1.53 -6.62 9.26
C GLY A 57 0.45 -6.33 10.30
N GLY A 58 0.33 -5.06 10.68
CA GLY A 58 -0.74 -4.60 11.56
C GLY A 58 -0.74 -3.09 11.66
N SER A 59 -1.89 -2.50 12.00
CA SER A 59 -2.00 -1.07 12.34
C SER A 59 -1.43 -0.09 11.28
N GLY A 60 -1.48 -0.44 10.00
CA GLY A 60 -0.94 0.38 8.91
C GLY A 60 0.53 0.14 8.57
N PHE A 61 1.24 -0.74 9.28
CA PHE A 61 2.64 -1.04 9.00
C PHE A 61 2.79 -2.05 7.86
N TYR A 62 3.76 -1.82 6.98
CA TYR A 62 4.43 -2.92 6.29
C TYR A 62 5.55 -3.46 7.19
N VAL A 63 6.12 -4.61 6.84
CA VAL A 63 7.07 -5.31 7.69
C VAL A 63 8.41 -5.45 6.99
N ILE A 64 9.51 -5.24 7.72
CA ILE A 64 10.89 -5.36 7.23
C ILE A 64 11.75 -6.18 8.17
N ASP A 65 12.80 -6.80 7.63
CA ASP A 65 13.75 -7.61 8.40
C ASP A 65 14.79 -6.72 9.13
N PRO A 66 15.25 -7.09 10.34
CA PRO A 66 16.37 -6.39 11.01
C PRO A 66 17.62 -6.27 10.13
N ALA A 67 17.94 -7.27 9.30
CA ALA A 67 19.09 -7.19 8.40
C ALA A 67 18.94 -6.07 7.36
N THR A 68 17.71 -5.81 6.92
CA THR A 68 17.38 -4.69 6.03
C THR A 68 17.57 -3.37 6.73
N VAL A 69 17.14 -3.24 7.99
CA VAL A 69 17.37 -2.04 8.81
C VAL A 69 18.87 -1.71 8.87
N SER A 70 19.70 -2.70 9.23
CA SER A 70 21.15 -2.53 9.31
C SER A 70 21.77 -2.19 7.95
N ARG A 71 21.38 -2.89 6.89
CA ARG A 71 21.90 -2.67 5.52
C ARG A 71 21.56 -1.28 5.00
N LEU A 72 20.36 -0.79 5.29
CA LEU A 72 19.90 0.53 4.89
C LEU A 72 20.43 1.64 5.80
N GLY A 73 20.91 1.32 7.00
CA GLY A 73 21.33 2.31 8.00
C GLY A 73 20.15 3.02 8.66
N LEU A 74 18.98 2.36 8.71
CA LEU A 74 17.75 2.93 9.27
C LEU A 74 17.83 2.96 10.80
N GLN A 75 17.24 3.99 11.38
CA GLN A 75 17.07 4.10 12.83
C GLN A 75 15.77 3.42 13.24
N THR A 76 15.83 2.64 14.32
CA THR A 76 14.65 2.04 14.94
C THR A 76 14.27 2.78 16.21
N SER A 77 13.00 2.68 16.58
CA SER A 77 12.47 3.18 17.84
C SER A 77 11.54 2.13 18.45
N ARG A 78 11.27 2.29 19.74
CA ARG A 78 10.30 1.45 20.46
C ARG A 78 8.93 2.12 20.41
N CYS A 79 7.94 1.38 19.93
CA CYS A 79 6.55 1.79 19.91
C CYS A 79 5.74 0.94 20.89
N VAL A 80 5.15 1.57 21.90
CA VAL A 80 4.37 0.87 22.93
C VAL A 80 2.89 0.87 22.53
N LEU A 81 2.29 -0.31 22.37
CA LEU A 81 0.88 -0.50 22.05
C LEU A 81 0.22 -1.39 23.10
N GLY A 82 -0.47 -0.78 24.06
CA GLY A 82 -1.02 -1.50 25.20
C GLY A 82 0.10 -2.15 26.01
N ALA A 83 0.08 -3.48 26.11
CA ALA A 83 1.11 -4.27 26.80
C ALA A 83 2.30 -4.66 25.92
N GLU A 84 2.22 -4.43 24.60
CA GLU A 84 3.27 -4.80 23.65
C GLU A 84 4.24 -3.64 23.41
N THR A 85 5.52 -3.98 23.24
CA THR A 85 6.55 -3.04 22.77
C THR A 85 7.09 -3.55 21.43
N LEU A 86 6.85 -2.77 20.39
CA LEU A 86 7.22 -3.07 19.01
C LEU A 86 8.51 -2.33 18.66
N GLU A 87 9.38 -2.96 17.88
CA GLU A 87 10.48 -2.26 17.22
C GLU A 87 10.02 -1.76 15.85
N VAL A 88 10.16 -0.47 15.60
CA VAL A 88 9.61 0.17 14.40
C VAL A 88 10.60 1.09 13.74
N VAL A 89 10.45 1.29 12.43
CA VAL A 89 11.11 2.35 11.68
C VAL A 89 10.11 3.48 11.43
N THR A 90 10.46 4.69 11.85
CA THR A 90 9.57 5.85 11.73
C THR A 90 9.38 6.28 10.27
N THR A 91 10.48 6.34 9.52
CA THR A 91 10.50 6.75 8.13
C THR A 91 11.56 6.01 7.33
N ILE A 92 11.29 5.75 6.05
CA ILE A 92 12.29 5.32 5.08
C ILE A 92 12.47 6.48 4.09
N PRO A 93 13.68 7.07 3.99
CA PRO A 93 13.90 8.25 3.17
C PRO A 93 14.02 7.87 1.70
N PHE A 94 12.90 7.53 1.05
CA PHE A 94 12.89 7.28 -0.39
C PHE A 94 13.25 8.55 -1.17
N ALA A 95 14.02 8.39 -2.25
CA ALA A 95 14.19 9.45 -3.23
C ALA A 95 12.82 9.82 -3.85
N PRO A 96 12.63 11.07 -4.34
CA PRO A 96 11.33 11.52 -4.88
C PRO A 96 10.79 10.58 -5.96
N GLY A 97 9.57 10.08 -5.77
CA GLY A 97 8.92 9.13 -6.69
C GLY A 97 9.56 7.74 -6.75
N LYS A 98 10.51 7.43 -5.86
CA LYS A 98 11.22 6.13 -5.79
C LYS A 98 10.75 5.29 -4.61
N GLY A 99 9.50 5.43 -4.20
CA GLY A 99 8.91 4.68 -3.10
C GLY A 99 7.40 4.72 -3.15
N TRP A 100 6.78 4.41 -2.02
CA TRP A 100 5.33 4.46 -1.79
C TRP A 100 5.04 5.36 -0.58
N PRO A 101 3.81 5.89 -0.45
CA PRO A 101 3.47 6.78 0.65
C PRO A 101 3.50 6.04 1.99
N LYS A 102 3.64 6.79 3.08
CA LYS A 102 3.37 6.26 4.42
C LYS A 102 1.85 6.15 4.63
N SER A 103 1.40 5.13 5.37
CA SER A 103 0.01 5.11 5.85
C SER A 103 -0.23 6.21 6.88
N VAL A 104 -1.38 6.87 6.80
CA VAL A 104 -1.81 7.83 7.83
C VAL A 104 -2.21 7.12 9.11
N ASP A 105 -2.15 7.83 10.25
CA ASP A 105 -2.60 7.37 11.56
C ASP A 105 -2.05 5.99 11.96
N THR A 106 -0.77 5.78 11.67
CA THR A 106 0.02 4.65 12.16
C THR A 106 0.50 4.92 13.57
N PRO A 107 0.47 3.93 14.48
CA PRO A 107 0.99 4.13 15.83
C PRO A 107 2.45 4.58 15.85
N CYS A 108 2.77 5.45 16.82
CA CYS A 108 4.10 6.08 16.98
C CYS A 108 4.61 6.79 15.72
N ASP A 109 3.69 7.18 14.84
CA ASP A 109 4.02 7.76 13.53
C ASP A 109 5.03 6.90 12.76
N ALA A 110 4.93 5.57 12.83
CA ALA A 110 5.89 4.68 12.19
C ALA A 110 5.43 4.12 10.84
N THR A 111 6.37 3.84 9.94
CA THR A 111 6.09 3.33 8.60
C THR A 111 6.19 1.82 8.52
N ALA A 112 7.13 1.23 9.26
CA ALA A 112 7.41 -0.21 9.20
C ALA A 112 7.57 -0.82 10.59
N LEU A 113 7.09 -2.06 10.73
CA LEU A 113 7.40 -2.93 11.84
C LEU A 113 8.64 -3.76 11.51
N VAL A 114 9.56 -3.90 12.47
CA VAL A 114 10.74 -4.74 12.34
C VAL A 114 10.41 -6.13 12.86
N VAL A 115 10.48 -7.15 11.99
CA VAL A 115 10.15 -8.55 12.33
C VAL A 115 11.28 -9.46 11.92
N SER A 116 11.84 -10.17 12.89
CA SER A 116 12.96 -11.10 12.66
C SER A 116 12.55 -12.27 11.75
N GLY A 117 13.37 -12.54 10.73
CA GLY A 117 13.22 -13.71 9.87
C GLY A 117 12.25 -13.51 8.71
N ILE A 118 11.55 -12.38 8.63
CA ILE A 118 10.63 -12.11 7.52
C ILE A 118 11.34 -12.14 6.17
N GLY A 119 12.60 -11.68 6.11
CA GLY A 119 13.36 -11.71 4.86
C GLY A 119 13.73 -13.12 4.41
N LYS A 120 13.87 -14.06 5.35
CA LYS A 120 14.06 -15.49 5.01
C LYS A 120 12.79 -16.12 4.47
N VAL A 121 11.63 -15.71 4.97
CA VAL A 121 10.32 -16.21 4.52
C VAL A 121 10.02 -15.71 3.11
N THR A 122 10.25 -14.43 2.83
CA THR A 122 9.93 -13.82 1.53
C THR A 122 11.05 -13.95 0.51
N GLY A 123 12.27 -14.29 0.93
CA GLY A 123 13.47 -14.21 0.11
C GLY A 123 13.87 -12.78 -0.28
N LYS A 124 13.27 -11.76 0.35
CA LYS A 124 13.46 -10.33 0.09
C LYS A 124 13.63 -9.56 1.41
N ASP A 125 13.42 -8.25 1.42
CA ASP A 125 13.60 -7.42 2.62
C ASP A 125 12.41 -7.44 3.59
N GLY A 126 11.26 -7.92 3.14
CA GLY A 126 10.02 -7.90 3.92
C GLY A 126 8.78 -7.97 3.05
N ILE A 127 7.68 -7.40 3.53
CA ILE A 127 6.35 -7.57 2.97
C ILE A 127 5.47 -6.33 3.16
N ILE A 128 4.79 -5.91 2.08
CA ILE A 128 3.63 -5.02 2.14
C ILE A 128 2.41 -5.93 2.15
N GLY A 129 1.81 -6.10 3.33
CA GLY A 129 0.68 -7.01 3.51
C GLY A 129 -0.50 -6.42 4.25
N ALA A 130 -1.24 -7.28 4.96
CA ALA A 130 -2.52 -6.98 5.58
C ALA A 130 -2.49 -5.83 6.60
N GLY A 131 -1.31 -5.43 7.08
CA GLY A 131 -1.18 -4.22 7.89
C GLY A 131 -1.37 -2.93 7.10
N TYR A 132 -0.70 -2.83 5.96
CA TYR A 132 -0.58 -1.60 5.16
C TYR A 132 -1.61 -1.54 4.03
N MET A 133 -1.81 -2.65 3.32
CA MET A 133 -2.62 -2.67 2.09
C MET A 133 -4.04 -2.10 2.25
N PRO A 134 -4.81 -2.42 3.32
CA PRO A 134 -6.18 -1.91 3.47
C PRO A 134 -6.29 -0.40 3.63
N ARG A 135 -5.17 0.32 3.82
CA ARG A 135 -5.15 1.78 3.95
C ARG A 135 -5.08 2.51 2.61
N HIS A 136 -4.99 1.77 1.51
CA HIS A 136 -4.84 2.30 0.16
C HIS A 136 -5.74 1.56 -0.81
N ILE A 137 -6.05 2.19 -1.94
CA ILE A 137 -6.70 1.53 -3.07
C ILE A 137 -5.58 1.07 -3.99
N TRP A 138 -5.56 -0.23 -4.32
CA TRP A 138 -4.49 -0.84 -5.11
C TRP A 138 -5.00 -1.30 -6.47
N THR A 139 -4.20 -1.05 -7.50
CA THR A 139 -4.36 -1.70 -8.81
C THR A 139 -3.14 -2.56 -9.09
N PHE A 140 -3.39 -3.87 -9.22
CA PHE A 140 -2.42 -4.84 -9.74
C PHE A 140 -2.66 -5.02 -11.23
N ASP A 141 -1.84 -4.39 -12.06
CA ASP A 141 -1.91 -4.52 -13.51
C ASP A 141 -0.95 -5.62 -13.97
N TYR A 142 -1.45 -6.86 -14.01
CA TYR A 142 -0.68 -8.03 -14.41
C TYR A 142 -0.17 -7.96 -15.87
N PRO A 143 -0.98 -7.56 -16.88
CA PRO A 143 -0.49 -7.39 -18.25
C PRO A 143 0.63 -6.37 -18.37
N ALA A 144 0.49 -5.19 -17.74
CA ALA A 144 1.53 -4.16 -17.77
C ALA A 144 2.68 -4.42 -16.79
N ARG A 145 2.52 -5.37 -15.87
CA ARG A 145 3.43 -5.66 -14.75
C ARG A 145 3.70 -4.42 -13.90
N GLN A 146 2.63 -3.67 -13.62
CA GLN A 146 2.69 -2.43 -12.86
C GLN A 146 1.81 -2.51 -11.61
N LEU A 147 2.25 -1.81 -10.58
CA LEU A 147 1.52 -1.66 -9.33
C LEU A 147 1.24 -0.18 -9.09
N TRP A 148 0.00 0.12 -8.72
CA TRP A 148 -0.46 1.47 -8.47
C TRP A 148 -1.14 1.57 -7.11
N ILE A 149 -0.90 2.70 -6.46
CA ILE A 149 -1.76 3.20 -5.39
C ILE A 149 -2.66 4.26 -6.02
N GLU A 150 -3.95 3.95 -6.07
CA GLU A 150 -4.95 4.81 -6.67
C GLU A 150 -5.33 5.96 -5.72
N SER A 151 -5.91 7.00 -6.30
CA SER A 151 -6.44 8.14 -5.57
C SER A 151 -7.64 7.75 -4.71
N ALA A 152 -7.90 8.51 -3.64
CA ALA A 152 -9.01 8.22 -2.72
C ALA A 152 -10.40 8.30 -3.40
N ASP A 153 -10.51 9.04 -4.51
CA ASP A 153 -11.72 9.18 -5.32
C ASP A 153 -11.80 8.19 -6.49
N TRP A 154 -10.84 7.27 -6.62
CA TRP A 154 -10.84 6.26 -7.66
C TRP A 154 -12.10 5.41 -7.63
N LYS A 155 -12.66 5.16 -8.82
CA LYS A 155 -13.84 4.32 -9.01
C LYS A 155 -13.62 3.39 -10.20
N PRO A 156 -14.03 2.11 -10.10
CA PRO A 156 -13.96 1.21 -11.24
C PRO A 156 -15.02 1.60 -12.28
N ASP A 157 -14.68 1.41 -13.56
CA ASP A 157 -15.60 1.62 -14.67
C ASP A 157 -16.86 0.74 -14.55
N ALA A 158 -17.96 1.18 -15.16
CA ALA A 158 -19.25 0.50 -15.07
C ALA A 158 -19.22 -0.93 -15.66
N GLY A 159 -18.34 -1.19 -16.64
CA GLY A 159 -18.20 -2.50 -17.29
C GLY A 159 -17.23 -3.47 -16.58
N MET A 160 -16.54 -3.04 -15.52
CA MET A 160 -15.60 -3.91 -14.81
C MET A 160 -16.34 -4.96 -13.99
N HIS A 161 -15.81 -6.20 -14.00
CA HIS A 161 -16.29 -7.24 -13.10
C HIS A 161 -15.98 -6.87 -11.65
N ARG A 162 -16.94 -7.12 -10.75
CA ARG A 162 -16.82 -6.79 -9.33
C ARG A 162 -17.03 -8.03 -8.49
N VAL A 163 -16.15 -8.20 -7.51
CA VAL A 163 -16.26 -9.22 -6.46
C VAL A 163 -16.23 -8.51 -5.11
N ALA A 164 -17.18 -8.84 -4.24
CA ALA A 164 -17.19 -8.31 -2.88
C ALA A 164 -16.10 -9.01 -2.05
N LEU A 165 -15.21 -8.22 -1.44
CA LEU A 165 -14.22 -8.71 -0.50
C LEU A 165 -14.77 -8.62 0.93
N GLY A 166 -14.63 -9.71 1.68
CA GLY A 166 -14.94 -9.80 3.10
C GLY A 166 -13.71 -9.55 3.95
N TYR A 167 -13.89 -8.88 5.09
CA TYR A 167 -12.81 -8.63 6.05
C TYR A 167 -13.29 -8.93 7.46
N GLN A 168 -12.38 -9.43 8.29
CA GLN A 168 -12.69 -9.68 9.70
C GLN A 168 -12.87 -8.35 10.43
N ARG A 169 -13.93 -8.24 11.22
CA ARG A 169 -14.21 -7.11 12.10
C ARG A 169 -13.82 -7.45 13.54
N ASN A 170 -13.39 -6.44 14.30
CA ASN A 170 -13.18 -6.58 15.74
C ASN A 170 -14.52 -6.49 16.50
N SER A 171 -14.50 -6.70 17.83
CA SER A 171 -15.70 -6.67 18.67
C SER A 171 -16.41 -5.30 18.70
N ALA A 172 -15.71 -4.21 18.37
CA ALA A 172 -16.27 -2.88 18.24
C ALA A 172 -16.81 -2.58 16.82
N GLY A 173 -16.84 -3.56 15.91
CA GLY A 173 -17.27 -3.40 14.52
C GLY A 173 -16.25 -2.72 13.60
N GLY A 174 -15.07 -2.35 14.11
CA GLY A 174 -13.96 -1.81 13.35
C GLY A 174 -13.19 -2.90 12.57
N TRP A 175 -12.15 -2.51 11.84
CA TRP A 175 -11.25 -3.47 11.18
C TRP A 175 -10.55 -4.34 12.21
N GLY A 176 -10.68 -5.67 12.08
CA GLY A 176 -9.95 -6.65 12.89
C GLY A 176 -8.62 -7.01 12.25
N THR A 177 -8.65 -7.40 10.97
CA THR A 177 -7.45 -7.67 10.17
C THR A 177 -7.64 -7.16 8.74
N GLY A 178 -6.52 -6.97 8.02
CA GLY A 178 -6.53 -6.60 6.62
C GLY A 178 -6.58 -7.77 5.63
N PHE A 179 -6.77 -8.99 6.12
CA PHE A 179 -6.81 -10.19 5.29
C PHE A 179 -8.13 -10.24 4.50
N ALA A 180 -8.05 -9.88 3.22
CA ALA A 180 -9.18 -9.88 2.31
C ALA A 180 -9.61 -11.31 1.98
N ARG A 181 -10.90 -11.61 2.09
CA ARG A 181 -11.47 -12.90 1.73
C ARG A 181 -12.46 -12.76 0.58
N LEU A 182 -12.57 -13.79 -0.24
CA LEU A 182 -13.60 -13.89 -1.26
C LEU A 182 -14.23 -15.28 -1.25
N ARG A 183 -15.46 -15.35 -1.75
CA ARG A 183 -16.15 -16.61 -1.99
C ARG A 183 -16.06 -16.96 -3.47
N VAL A 184 -15.61 -18.17 -3.77
CA VAL A 184 -15.58 -18.74 -5.13
C VAL A 184 -16.43 -20.00 -5.21
N GLN A 185 -16.76 -20.43 -6.42
CA GLN A 185 -17.41 -21.70 -6.69
C GLN A 185 -16.39 -22.66 -7.31
N VAL A 186 -16.14 -23.80 -6.68
CA VAL A 186 -15.26 -24.86 -7.21
C VAL A 186 -16.05 -26.16 -7.24
N ALA A 187 -16.18 -26.75 -8.43
CA ALA A 187 -17.02 -27.95 -8.65
C ALA A 187 -18.46 -27.79 -8.11
N GLY A 188 -19.03 -26.58 -8.23
CA GLY A 188 -20.38 -26.25 -7.75
C GLY A 188 -20.50 -26.09 -6.23
N GLN A 189 -19.40 -26.14 -5.48
CA GLN A 189 -19.38 -25.91 -4.04
C GLN A 189 -18.81 -24.53 -3.70
N PRO A 190 -19.46 -23.76 -2.80
CA PRO A 190 -18.92 -22.50 -2.32
C PRO A 190 -17.71 -22.73 -1.42
N LEU A 191 -16.61 -22.04 -1.70
CA LEU A 191 -15.41 -22.03 -0.88
C LEU A 191 -15.03 -20.59 -0.51
N ASP A 192 -14.78 -20.35 0.77
CA ASP A 192 -14.26 -19.08 1.28
C ASP A 192 -12.72 -19.15 1.29
N LEU A 193 -12.08 -18.25 0.54
CA LEU A 193 -10.64 -18.23 0.34
C LEU A 193 -10.05 -16.90 0.76
N LEU A 194 -8.78 -16.93 1.19
CA LEU A 194 -7.96 -15.74 1.31
C LEU A 194 -7.60 -15.24 -0.09
N LEU A 195 -7.78 -13.95 -0.35
CA LEU A 195 -7.16 -13.30 -1.51
C LEU A 195 -5.70 -13.08 -1.17
N ASP A 196 -4.82 -13.84 -1.80
CA ASP A 196 -3.41 -13.88 -1.50
C ASP A 196 -2.61 -13.62 -2.79
N THR A 197 -2.07 -12.41 -2.93
CA THR A 197 -1.25 -12.02 -4.08
C THR A 197 0.21 -12.48 -3.96
N GLY A 198 0.63 -12.96 -2.79
CA GLY A 198 1.95 -13.54 -2.55
C GLY A 198 2.02 -15.05 -2.77
N ALA A 199 0.86 -15.72 -2.87
CA ALA A 199 0.79 -17.16 -3.04
C ALA A 199 1.21 -17.62 -4.45
N THR A 200 2.14 -18.57 -4.50
CA THR A 200 2.35 -19.40 -5.70
C THR A 200 1.44 -20.61 -5.64
N GLY A 201 0.50 -20.73 -6.58
CA GLY A 201 -0.17 -22.00 -6.83
C GLY A 201 0.87 -23.02 -7.31
N LYS A 202 1.08 -24.10 -6.56
CA LYS A 202 1.76 -25.30 -7.06
C LYS A 202 0.69 -26.29 -7.51
N PRO A 203 0.19 -26.21 -8.77
CA PRO A 203 -0.63 -27.29 -9.28
C PRO A 203 0.22 -28.57 -9.23
N SER A 204 -0.27 -29.57 -8.49
CA SER A 204 0.26 -30.93 -8.46
C SER A 204 -0.15 -31.70 -9.71
#